data_AF-A0A6A2XKN8-F1
#
_entry.id   AF-A0A6A2XKN8-F1
#
_cell.length_a   1.000
_cell.length_b   1.000
_cell.length_c   1.000
_cell.angle_alpha   90.00
_cell.angle_beta   90.00
_cell.angle_gamma   90.00
#
_symmetry.space_group_name_H-M   'P 1'
#
loop_
_entity.id
_entity.type
_entity.pdbx_description
1 polymer ?
#
loop_
_entity_poly.entity_id
_entity_poly.type
_entity_poly.pdbx_seq_one_letter_code
_entity_poly.pdbx_strand_id
1 'polypeptide(L)'
;MSAPTFILSILLLLQLLFASLTSAANGSWQLLQKSIGISAMHMQLLRNDRVIMFDRTDFGPSNLPLPGGKCRNDPTDTALKVDCTAHSVEYDVYSGLLRSKPMFGAPQTASCATVTWSKPVVSTTANVGSGCSPMQDMRLE
;
A
#
# COMPACT_ATOMS: atom_id res chain seq x y z
N MET A 1 7.61 -61.20 -24.85
CA MET A 1 8.60 -60.17 -24.46
C MET A 1 8.04 -58.74 -24.53
N SER A 2 6.74 -58.54 -24.76
CA SER A 2 6.14 -57.25 -25.09
C SER A 2 5.40 -56.55 -23.94
N ALA A 3 5.05 -57.26 -22.87
CA ALA A 3 4.38 -56.67 -21.70
C ALA A 3 5.14 -55.50 -21.02
N PRO A 4 6.48 -55.57 -20.81
CA PRO A 4 7.18 -54.48 -20.11
C PRO A 4 7.31 -53.20 -20.95
N THR A 5 7.34 -53.32 -22.28
CA THR A 5 7.40 -52.15 -23.18
C THR A 5 6.05 -51.42 -23.26
N PHE A 6 4.93 -52.16 -23.17
CA PHE A 6 3.60 -51.54 -23.08
C PHE A 6 3.42 -50.78 -21.76
N ILE A 7 3.86 -51.34 -20.64
CA ILE A 7 3.77 -50.67 -19.33
C ILE A 7 4.63 -49.40 -19.32
N LEU A 8 5.85 -49.46 -19.85
CA LEU A 8 6.73 -48.30 -19.96
C LEU A 8 6.14 -47.21 -20.87
N SER A 9 5.53 -47.60 -21.99
CA SER A 9 4.86 -46.68 -22.91
C SER A 9 3.64 -46.00 -22.27
N ILE A 10 2.82 -46.76 -21.53
CA ILE A 10 1.68 -46.22 -20.78
C ILE A 10 2.16 -45.26 -19.69
N LEU A 11 3.23 -45.62 -18.95
CA LEU A 11 3.78 -44.77 -17.91
C LEU A 11 4.32 -43.47 -18.49
N LEU A 12 5.03 -43.52 -19.63
CA LEU A 12 5.56 -42.35 -20.33
C LEU A 12 4.43 -41.45 -20.88
N LEU A 13 3.37 -42.05 -21.44
CA LEU A 13 2.19 -41.33 -21.92
C LEU A 13 1.47 -40.64 -20.74
N LEU A 14 1.37 -41.33 -19.60
CA LEU A 14 0.77 -40.81 -18.38
C LEU A 14 1.61 -39.64 -17.80
N GLN A 15 2.94 -39.73 -17.84
CA GLN A 15 3.83 -38.64 -17.43
C GLN A 15 3.68 -37.42 -18.36
N LEU A 16 3.52 -37.62 -19.68
CA LEU A 16 3.28 -36.55 -20.64
C LEU A 16 1.89 -35.90 -20.46
N LEU A 17 0.87 -36.68 -20.08
CA LEU A 17 -0.48 -36.20 -19.77
C LEU A 17 -0.52 -35.35 -18.47
N PHE A 18 0.33 -35.65 -17.49
CA PHE A 18 0.42 -34.91 -16.22
C PHE A 18 1.46 -33.78 -16.20
N ALA A 19 2.38 -33.74 -17.17
CA ALA A 19 3.41 -32.69 -17.26
C ALA A 19 2.85 -31.28 -17.58
N SER A 20 1.58 -31.17 -17.98
CA SER A 20 0.99 -29.91 -18.49
C SER A 20 0.21 -29.08 -17.47
N LEU A 21 0.13 -29.46 -16.19
CA LEU A 21 -0.79 -28.82 -15.22
C LEU A 21 -0.13 -27.87 -14.21
N THR A 22 1.17 -27.56 -14.33
CA THR A 22 1.74 -26.44 -13.57
C THR A 22 1.69 -25.16 -14.40
N SER A 23 0.49 -24.61 -14.57
CA SER A 23 0.39 -23.19 -14.87
C SER A 23 0.89 -22.47 -13.63
N ALA A 24 2.13 -21.97 -13.65
CA ALA A 24 2.52 -20.91 -12.73
C ALA A 24 1.41 -19.85 -12.83
N ALA A 25 0.72 -19.56 -11.73
CA ALA A 25 -0.40 -18.63 -11.73
C ALA A 25 0.07 -17.34 -12.42
N ASN A 26 -0.41 -17.11 -13.65
CA ASN A 26 0.18 -16.14 -14.55
C ASN A 26 -0.35 -14.74 -14.18
N GLY A 27 0.09 -14.25 -13.02
CA GLY A 27 -0.25 -12.92 -12.54
C GLY A 27 0.26 -11.88 -13.52
N SER A 28 -0.61 -10.95 -13.91
CA SER A 28 -0.26 -9.81 -14.76
C SER A 28 -0.22 -8.53 -13.93
N TRP A 29 0.76 -7.68 -14.21
CA TRP A 29 0.78 -6.32 -13.67
C TRP A 29 -0.04 -5.40 -14.56
N GLN A 30 -0.89 -4.58 -13.94
CA GLN A 30 -1.60 -3.51 -14.63
C GLN A 30 -1.34 -2.20 -13.91
N LEU A 31 -0.98 -1.18 -14.69
CA LEU A 31 -0.87 0.18 -14.16
C LEU A 31 -2.27 0.73 -13.89
N LEU A 32 -2.58 1.03 -12.63
CA LEU A 32 -3.88 1.59 -12.24
C LEU A 32 -3.91 3.11 -12.33
N GLN A 33 -2.84 3.78 -11.91
CA GLN A 33 -2.72 5.23 -11.94
C GLN A 33 -1.29 5.62 -12.33
N LYS A 34 -1.17 6.58 -13.26
CA LYS A 34 0.15 7.08 -13.70
C LYS A 34 0.87 7.85 -12.60
N SER A 35 0.12 8.55 -11.76
CA SER A 35 0.62 9.23 -10.57
C SER A 35 -0.50 9.37 -9.57
N ILE A 36 -0.16 9.22 -8.30
CA ILE A 36 -1.02 9.53 -7.16
C ILE A 36 -0.63 10.87 -6.51
N GLY A 37 0.35 11.58 -7.09
CA GLY A 37 0.81 12.91 -6.68
C GLY A 37 1.60 12.98 -5.37
N ILE A 38 1.88 11.85 -4.72
CA ILE A 38 2.80 11.71 -3.58
C ILE A 38 3.77 10.54 -3.81
N SER A 39 4.90 10.52 -3.10
CA SER A 39 5.84 9.40 -3.07
C SER A 39 5.48 8.45 -1.93
N ALA A 40 4.49 7.58 -2.14
CA ALA A 40 3.96 6.73 -1.07
C ALA A 40 5.05 5.87 -0.40
N MET A 41 5.23 6.07 0.90
CA MET A 41 6.11 5.27 1.77
C MET A 41 5.34 4.20 2.53
N HIS A 42 4.09 4.49 2.89
CA HIS A 42 3.20 3.57 3.60
C HIS A 42 1.84 3.50 2.90
N MET A 43 1.25 2.30 2.83
CA MET A 43 -0.10 2.09 2.30
C MET A 43 -0.87 1.08 3.14
N GLN A 44 -2.19 1.27 3.24
CA GLN A 44 -3.07 0.36 3.95
C GLN A 44 -4.43 0.23 3.28
N LEU A 45 -4.90 -1.01 3.12
CA LEU A 45 -6.26 -1.31 2.68
C LEU A 45 -7.24 -1.13 3.86
N LEU A 46 -8.32 -0.41 3.59
CA LEU A 46 -9.45 -0.17 4.48
C LEU A 46 -10.56 -1.21 4.22
N ARG A 47 -11.49 -1.36 5.16
CA ARG A 47 -12.61 -2.34 5.05
C ARG A 47 -13.64 -2.02 3.97
N ASN A 48 -13.51 -0.88 3.31
CA ASN A 48 -14.43 -0.36 2.30
C ASN A 48 -13.77 -0.30 0.92
N ASP A 49 -12.79 -1.19 0.67
CA ASP A 49 -12.04 -1.32 -0.58
C ASP A 49 -11.37 -0.02 -1.02
N ARG A 50 -10.96 0.79 -0.04
CA ARG A 50 -10.15 1.98 -0.26
C ARG A 50 -8.76 1.76 0.29
N VAL A 51 -7.76 2.31 -0.37
CA VAL A 51 -6.37 2.28 0.06
C VAL A 51 -5.97 3.68 0.51
N ILE A 52 -5.53 3.83 1.75
CA ILE A 52 -4.92 5.06 2.23
C ILE A 52 -3.41 4.96 2.05
N MET A 53 -2.79 5.98 1.47
CA MET A 53 -1.35 6.05 1.18
C MET A 53 -0.77 7.33 1.79
N PHE A 54 0.45 7.24 2.31
CA PHE A 54 1.12 8.32 3.03
C PHE A 54 2.55 8.53 2.52
N ASP A 55 2.95 9.79 2.47
CA ASP A 55 4.30 10.28 2.23
C ASP A 55 4.77 11.10 3.44
N ARG A 56 6.07 11.37 3.49
CA ARG A 56 6.69 12.23 4.48
C ARG A 56 6.57 13.70 4.07
N THR A 57 6.35 14.56 5.05
CA THR A 57 6.22 16.01 4.82
C THR A 57 7.54 16.75 4.65
N ASP A 58 8.65 16.15 5.07
CA ASP A 58 9.97 16.77 5.15
C ASP A 58 10.88 16.46 3.95
N PHE A 59 10.31 15.98 2.84
CA PHE A 59 10.97 15.88 1.53
C PHE A 59 10.61 17.02 0.57
N GLY A 60 9.76 17.95 0.99
CA GLY A 60 9.30 19.08 0.19
C GLY A 60 7.83 18.95 -0.23
N PRO A 61 7.37 19.77 -1.19
CA PRO A 61 5.96 19.80 -1.57
C PRO A 61 5.59 18.59 -2.43
N SER A 62 4.40 18.05 -2.21
CA SER A 62 3.82 17.04 -3.10
C SER A 62 3.10 17.68 -4.29
N ASN A 63 2.69 16.85 -5.26
CA ASN A 63 1.91 17.29 -6.42
C ASN A 63 0.39 17.23 -6.18
N LEU A 64 -0.04 17.14 -4.92
CA LEU A 64 -1.46 17.17 -4.55
C LEU A 64 -1.77 18.39 -3.69
N PRO A 65 -2.75 19.24 -4.04
CA PRO A 65 -3.19 20.31 -3.16
C PRO A 65 -4.06 19.78 -2.02
N LEU A 66 -3.97 20.41 -0.85
CA LEU A 66 -4.92 20.17 0.23
C LEU A 66 -6.30 20.76 -0.11
N PRO A 67 -7.39 20.03 0.18
CA PRO A 67 -8.73 20.54 -0.08
C PRO A 67 -9.05 21.74 0.81
N GLY A 68 -9.71 22.75 0.24
CA GLY A 68 -10.13 23.94 0.96
C GLY A 68 -9.01 24.94 1.28
N GLY A 69 -7.86 24.86 0.59
CA GLY A 69 -6.77 25.84 0.76
C GLY A 69 -6.10 25.80 2.14
N LYS A 70 -6.27 24.70 2.88
CA LYS A 70 -5.62 24.50 4.17
C LYS A 70 -4.11 24.33 3.96
N CYS A 71 -3.31 24.91 4.85
CA CYS A 71 -1.87 24.73 4.89
C CYS A 71 -1.44 24.34 6.30
N ARG A 72 -0.47 23.44 6.39
CA ARG A 72 0.27 23.14 7.61
C ARG A 72 1.34 24.20 7.80
N ASN A 73 1.42 24.78 8.99
CA ASN A 73 2.49 25.69 9.38
C ASN A 73 3.28 25.04 10.52
N ASP A 74 4.50 24.61 10.22
CA ASP A 74 5.39 23.95 11.14
C ASP A 74 6.78 24.61 11.09
N PRO A 75 7.11 25.47 12.07
CA PRO A 75 8.40 26.14 12.09
C PRO A 75 9.58 25.16 12.29
N THR A 76 9.33 23.91 12.66
CA THR A 76 10.36 22.89 12.90
C THR A 76 10.64 22.02 11.68
N ASP A 77 9.76 22.05 10.67
CA ASP A 77 9.91 21.26 9.44
C ASP A 77 11.18 21.66 8.66
N THR A 78 11.99 20.69 8.26
CA THR A 78 13.28 20.96 7.63
C THR A 78 13.18 21.32 6.15
N ALA A 79 12.09 20.95 5.47
CA ALA A 79 11.88 21.21 4.05
C ALA A 79 10.95 22.41 3.80
N LEU A 80 9.77 22.41 4.41
CA LEU A 80 8.73 23.44 4.20
C LEU A 80 8.11 23.88 5.52
N LYS A 81 8.37 25.13 5.90
CA LYS A 81 7.75 25.74 7.09
C LYS A 81 6.25 25.95 6.91
N VAL A 82 5.82 26.28 5.69
CA VAL A 82 4.41 26.38 5.31
C VAL A 82 4.19 25.46 4.12
N ASP A 83 3.35 24.45 4.31
CA ASP A 83 3.05 23.43 3.32
C ASP A 83 1.55 23.36 3.05
N CYS A 84 1.15 23.63 1.82
CA CYS A 84 -0.24 23.59 1.37
C CYS A 84 -0.55 22.35 0.53
N THR A 85 0.38 21.39 0.51
CA THR A 85 0.26 20.15 -0.27
C THR A 85 -0.12 18.98 0.64
N ALA A 86 -0.81 18.01 0.04
CA ALA A 86 -1.29 16.83 0.74
C ALA A 86 -0.24 15.73 0.69
N HIS A 87 0.13 15.21 1.84
CA HIS A 87 1.05 14.07 1.99
C HIS A 87 0.33 12.76 2.28
N SER A 88 -0.99 12.75 2.04
CA SER A 88 -1.79 11.54 2.13
C SER A 88 -2.91 11.55 1.09
N VAL A 89 -3.19 10.37 0.55
CA VAL A 89 -4.21 10.17 -0.49
C VAL A 89 -5.01 8.91 -0.23
N GLU A 90 -6.32 9.01 -0.40
CA GLU A 90 -7.26 7.89 -0.39
C GLU A 90 -7.54 7.50 -1.84
N TYR A 91 -7.32 6.24 -2.19
CA TYR A 91 -7.62 5.65 -3.48
C TYR A 91 -8.82 4.71 -3.36
N ASP A 92 -9.86 4.97 -4.14
CA ASP A 92 -11.02 4.09 -4.26
C ASP A 92 -10.75 3.04 -5.34
N VAL A 93 -10.67 1.77 -4.95
CA VAL A 93 -10.33 0.67 -5.87
C VAL A 93 -11.43 0.44 -6.89
N TYR A 94 -12.70 0.68 -6.53
CA TYR A 94 -13.83 0.47 -7.43
C TYR A 94 -13.93 1.56 -8.48
N SER A 95 -13.86 2.83 -8.07
CA SER A 95 -14.01 3.97 -8.99
C SER A 95 -12.68 4.45 -9.58
N GLY A 96 -11.54 4.00 -9.06
CA GLY A 96 -10.21 4.48 -9.43
C GLY A 96 -9.93 5.92 -9.02
N LEU A 97 -10.75 6.52 -8.16
CA LEU A 97 -10.66 7.94 -7.81
C LEU A 97 -9.65 8.18 -6.68
N LEU A 98 -8.94 9.30 -6.77
CA LEU A 98 -8.00 9.76 -5.76
C LEU A 98 -8.58 10.95 -5.00
N ARG A 99 -8.42 10.96 -3.67
CA ARG A 99 -8.84 12.05 -2.80
C ARG A 99 -7.69 12.44 -1.88
N SER A 100 -7.25 13.70 -1.98
CA SER A 100 -6.26 14.23 -1.04
C SER A 100 -6.85 14.30 0.36
N LYS A 101 -6.05 13.92 1.35
CA LYS A 101 -6.43 13.94 2.76
C LYS A 101 -5.48 14.85 3.54
N PRO A 102 -6.02 15.72 4.42
CA PRO A 102 -5.20 16.42 5.39
C PRO A 102 -4.49 15.43 6.30
N MET A 103 -3.21 15.69 6.56
CA MET A 103 -2.44 14.95 7.55
C MET A 103 -2.04 15.93 8.66
N PHE A 104 -2.63 15.76 9.85
CA PHE A 104 -2.32 16.56 11.02
C PHE A 104 -1.39 15.76 11.95
N GLY A 105 -0.10 15.75 11.62
CA GLY A 105 0.96 15.04 12.36
C GLY A 105 2.09 14.60 11.42
N ALA A 106 3.34 14.65 11.88
CA ALA A 106 4.48 14.20 11.08
C ALA A 106 4.70 12.68 11.25
N PRO A 107 4.76 11.87 10.18
CA PRO A 107 5.23 10.50 10.27
C PRO A 107 6.75 10.55 10.42
N GLN A 108 7.20 10.76 11.65
CA GLN A 108 8.62 10.78 11.97
C GLN A 108 9.07 9.33 12.15
N THR A 109 9.61 8.78 11.06
CA THR A 109 10.34 7.50 10.93
C THR A 109 9.59 6.20 11.29
N ALA A 110 9.82 5.17 10.45
CA ALA A 110 9.44 3.76 10.63
C ALA A 110 8.07 3.49 11.27
N SER A 111 6.99 3.91 10.61
CA SER A 111 5.64 3.48 11.00
C SER A 111 5.38 2.04 10.53
N CYS A 112 5.42 1.07 11.46
CA CYS A 112 5.00 -0.30 11.20
C CYS A 112 3.47 -0.40 11.17
N ALA A 113 2.91 -0.89 10.06
CA ALA A 113 1.48 -1.13 9.92
C ALA A 113 1.13 -2.56 10.41
N THR A 114 0.06 -2.70 11.20
CA THR A 114 -0.52 -3.98 11.62
C THR A 114 -2.03 -3.90 11.52
N VAL A 115 -2.65 -4.87 10.84
CA VAL A 115 -4.10 -4.93 10.61
C VAL A 115 -4.77 -5.53 11.84
N THR A 116 -5.67 -4.78 12.49
CA THR A 116 -6.52 -5.32 13.57
C THR A 116 -8.00 -5.25 13.20
N TRP A 117 -8.73 -6.33 13.45
CA TRP A 117 -10.09 -6.56 12.94
C TRP A 117 -11.19 -5.87 13.75
N SER A 118 -10.89 -4.95 14.67
CA SER A 118 -11.88 -4.50 15.68
C SER A 118 -12.45 -3.06 15.53
N LYS A 119 -11.90 -2.16 14.70
CA LYS A 119 -12.42 -0.78 14.49
C LYS A 119 -12.33 -0.29 13.03
N PRO A 120 -13.16 0.68 12.58
CA PRO A 120 -13.19 1.18 11.19
C PRO A 120 -12.04 2.14 10.83
N VAL A 121 -11.16 2.46 11.76
CA VAL A 121 -9.88 3.12 11.52
C VAL A 121 -8.82 2.33 12.27
N VAL A 122 -7.76 1.91 11.58
CA VAL A 122 -6.60 1.25 12.16
C VAL A 122 -5.50 2.30 12.20
N SER A 123 -5.25 2.87 13.38
CA SER A 123 -4.00 3.56 13.70
C SER A 123 -3.18 2.59 14.54
N THR A 124 -1.91 2.37 14.17
CA THR A 124 -1.02 1.46 14.89
C THR A 124 -0.24 2.21 15.95
N THR A 125 -0.34 1.73 17.19
CA THR A 125 0.67 1.92 18.21
C THR A 125 1.29 0.56 18.50
N ALA A 126 2.51 0.31 18.03
CA ALA A 126 3.28 -0.87 18.42
C ALA A 126 4.27 -0.46 19.50
N ASN A 127 4.13 -1.01 20.71
CA ASN A 127 5.17 -0.98 21.72
C ASN A 127 5.90 -2.33 21.67
N VAL A 128 7.00 -2.39 20.92
CA VAL A 128 8.00 -3.46 21.04
C VAL A 128 9.36 -2.80 20.86
N GLY A 129 10.11 -2.67 21.96
CA GLY A 129 11.55 -2.40 21.99
C GLY A 129 12.10 -1.38 20.97
N SER A 130 12.17 -0.11 21.36
CA SER A 130 13.16 0.87 20.92
C SER A 130 13.38 1.11 19.40
N GLY A 131 12.37 0.93 18.53
CA GLY A 131 12.56 1.19 17.10
C GLY A 131 11.35 1.64 16.28
N CYS A 132 10.14 1.69 16.84
CA CYS A 132 8.94 2.14 16.13
C CYS A 132 8.21 3.17 16.99
N SER A 133 8.12 4.41 16.50
CA SER A 133 7.23 5.42 17.08
C SER A 133 5.79 5.08 16.69
N PRO A 134 4.80 5.24 17.59
CA PRO A 134 3.39 5.09 17.24
C PRO A 134 3.05 6.02 16.06
N MET A 135 2.27 5.55 15.08
CA MET A 135 1.54 6.47 14.21
C MET A 135 0.58 7.22 15.13
N GLN A 136 0.96 8.41 15.58
CA GLN A 136 0.06 9.31 16.30
C GLN A 136 -1.23 9.42 15.51
N ASP A 137 -2.36 9.31 16.20
CA ASP A 137 -3.75 9.32 15.69
C ASP A 137 -3.87 10.17 14.42
N MET A 138 -3.68 9.53 13.26
CA MET A 138 -3.63 10.19 11.97
C MET A 138 -5.08 10.39 11.56
N ARG A 139 -5.71 11.37 12.20
CA ARG A 139 -7.12 11.68 12.03
C ARG A 139 -7.32 12.25 10.63
N LEU A 140 -7.95 11.46 9.78
CA LEU A 140 -8.48 11.89 8.49
C LEU A 140 -9.83 12.58 8.75
N GLU A 141 -9.85 13.69 9.49
CA GLU A 141 -11.06 14.51 9.69
C GLU A 141 -11.23 15.59 8.60
#